data_AF-R7D8J1-F1
#
_entry.id   AF-R7D8J1-F1
#
_cell.length_a   1.000
_cell.length_b   1.000
_cell.length_c   1.000
_cell.angle_alpha   90.00
_cell.angle_beta   90.00
_cell.angle_gamma   90.00
#
_symmetry.space_group_name_H-M   'P 1'
#
loop_
_entity.id
_entity.type
_entity.pdbx_description
1 polymer ?
#
loop_
_entity_poly.entity_id
_entity_poly.type
_entity_poly.pdbx_seq_one_letter_code
_entity_poly.pdbx_strand_id
1 'polypeptide(L)'
;MIAPTTRDGARELFASKLSYEQITTNDIRALEGFLAIEYAQHERNGEHMEMHPCYRKKYQPQINLADGGRGIRSAFLRVSGFYFSGREAISFNEDGFIGIAGWADDTNVKPFLRAFHKWVCEWMIGVTYR
;
A
#
# COMPACT_ATOMS: atom_id res chain seq x y z
N MET A 1 -16.69 -4.66 5.56
CA MET A 1 -16.68 -3.85 4.33
C MET A 1 -16.04 -4.71 3.24
N ILE A 2 -16.55 -4.64 2.02
CA ILE A 2 -16.01 -5.40 0.89
C ILE A 2 -14.73 -4.69 0.42
N ALA A 3 -13.69 -5.44 0.06
CA ALA A 3 -12.46 -4.86 -0.46
C ALA A 3 -12.76 -4.03 -1.73
N PRO A 4 -12.22 -2.82 -1.85
CA PRO A 4 -12.38 -1.98 -3.02
C PRO A 4 -11.78 -2.67 -4.23
N THR A 5 -12.52 -2.64 -5.33
CA THR A 5 -12.07 -3.18 -6.63
C THR A 5 -11.42 -2.11 -7.50
N THR A 6 -11.45 -0.84 -7.08
CA THR A 6 -10.87 0.29 -7.81
C THR A 6 -9.95 1.12 -6.91
N ARG A 7 -9.02 1.85 -7.54
CA ARG A 7 -8.10 2.77 -6.86
C ARG A 7 -8.86 3.91 -6.17
N ASP A 8 -9.90 4.42 -6.82
CA ASP A 8 -10.72 5.50 -6.27
C ASP A 8 -11.52 5.01 -5.05
N GLY A 9 -12.11 3.81 -5.11
CA GLY A 9 -12.78 3.22 -3.95
C GLY A 9 -11.82 2.99 -2.76
N ALA A 10 -10.56 2.64 -3.03
CA ALA A 10 -9.54 2.54 -1.98
C ALA A 10 -9.20 3.91 -1.37
N ARG A 11 -9.08 4.96 -2.18
CA ARG A 11 -8.86 6.34 -1.71
C ARG A 11 -10.04 6.87 -0.92
N GLU A 12 -11.26 6.64 -1.38
CA GLU A 12 -12.50 7.02 -0.70
C GLU A 12 -12.61 6.34 0.67
N LEU A 13 -12.32 5.03 0.74
CA LEU A 13 -12.26 4.30 2.00
C LEU A 13 -11.28 4.96 2.98
N PHE A 14 -10.05 5.23 2.53
CA PHE A 14 -9.05 5.89 3.35
C PHE A 14 -9.54 7.26 3.82
N ALA A 15 -9.96 8.14 2.91
CA ALA A 15 -10.39 9.49 3.22
C ALA A 15 -11.61 9.53 4.16
N SER A 16 -12.45 8.49 4.15
CA SER A 16 -13.61 8.40 5.04
C SER A 16 -13.27 8.06 6.50
N LYS A 17 -12.04 7.63 6.80
CA LYS A 17 -11.63 7.12 8.12
C LYS A 17 -10.32 7.71 8.64
N LEU A 18 -9.42 8.08 7.74
CA LEU A 18 -8.02 8.36 8.02
C LEU A 18 -7.55 9.61 7.28
N SER A 19 -6.50 10.20 7.83
CA SER A 19 -5.71 11.29 7.30
C SER A 19 -4.23 11.01 7.57
N TYR A 20 -3.33 11.78 6.97
CA TYR A 20 -1.88 11.54 7.11
C TYR A 20 -1.38 11.81 8.53
N GLU A 21 -2.07 12.67 9.30
CA GLU A 21 -1.75 12.96 10.70
C GLU A 21 -1.84 11.73 11.62
N GLN A 22 -2.63 10.72 11.23
CA GLN A 22 -2.86 9.50 12.00
C GLN A 22 -1.85 8.40 11.69
N ILE A 23 -1.01 8.56 10.66
CA ILE A 23 -0.12 7.50 10.18
C ILE A 23 1.26 7.65 10.80
N THR A 24 1.72 6.60 11.48
CA THR A 24 3.09 6.50 11.99
C THR A 24 4.00 5.72 11.04
N THR A 25 5.32 5.78 11.30
CA THR A 25 6.31 4.97 10.59
C THR A 25 5.98 3.48 10.63
N ASN A 26 5.55 2.96 11.79
CA ASN A 26 5.23 1.54 11.95
C ASN A 26 3.99 1.15 11.14
N ASP A 27 3.04 2.06 10.95
CA ASP A 27 1.87 1.80 10.12
C ASP A 27 2.26 1.64 8.65
N ILE A 28 3.18 2.46 8.14
CA ILE A 28 3.71 2.29 6.78
C ILE A 28 4.49 0.98 6.64
N ARG A 29 5.24 0.56 7.67
CA ARG A 29 5.93 -0.75 7.66
C ARG A 29 4.95 -1.91 7.70
N ALA A 30 3.84 -1.78 8.43
CA ALA A 30 2.77 -2.77 8.42
C ALA A 30 2.15 -2.88 7.03
N LEU A 31 1.89 -1.76 6.34
CA LEU A 31 1.40 -1.76 4.96
C LEU A 31 2.32 -2.53 4.00
N GLU A 32 3.65 -2.39 4.13
CA GLU A 32 4.61 -3.19 3.37
C GLU A 32 4.43 -4.70 3.61
N GLY A 33 4.15 -5.08 4.86
CA GLY A 33 3.84 -6.46 5.24
C GLY A 33 2.55 -6.99 4.61
N PHE A 34 1.46 -6.20 4.65
CA PHE A 34 0.20 -6.57 3.97
C PHE A 34 0.41 -6.71 2.46
N LEU A 35 1.19 -5.81 1.85
CA LEU A 35 1.55 -5.89 0.44
C LEU A 35 2.29 -7.21 0.15
N ALA A 36 3.30 -7.56 0.95
CA ALA A 36 4.04 -8.82 0.79
C ALA A 36 3.13 -10.06 0.83
N ILE A 37 2.19 -10.10 1.78
CA ILE A 37 1.22 -11.20 1.91
C ILE A 37 0.32 -11.28 0.67
N GLU A 38 -0.21 -10.15 0.21
CA GLU A 38 -1.13 -10.12 -0.92
C GLU A 38 -0.47 -10.42 -2.25
N TYR A 39 0.80 -10.01 -2.43
CA TYR A 39 1.58 -10.44 -3.59
C TYR A 39 1.73 -11.96 -3.63
N ALA A 40 2.12 -12.58 -2.50
CA ALA A 40 2.26 -14.03 -2.42
C ALA A 40 0.93 -14.77 -2.65
N GLN A 41 -0.19 -14.20 -2.21
CA GLN A 41 -1.53 -14.75 -2.48
C GLN A 41 -1.92 -14.62 -3.96
N HIS A 42 -1.60 -13.51 -4.60
CA HIS A 42 -1.83 -13.29 -6.03
C HIS A 42 -1.06 -14.30 -6.89
N GLU A 43 0.21 -14.55 -6.56
CA GLU A 43 1.02 -15.59 -7.19
C GLU A 43 0.42 -16.99 -7.01
N ARG A 44 0.00 -17.31 -5.78
CA ARG A 44 -0.64 -18.60 -5.47
C ARG A 44 -1.91 -18.83 -6.30
N ASN A 45 -2.59 -17.77 -6.73
CA ASN A 45 -3.81 -17.83 -7.54
C ASN A 45 -3.52 -17.91 -9.05
N GLY A 46 -2.26 -18.01 -9.48
CA GLY A 46 -1.86 -18.22 -10.88
C GLY A 46 -1.60 -16.94 -11.68
N GLU A 47 -1.61 -15.77 -11.03
CA GLU A 47 -1.28 -14.49 -11.65
C GLU A 47 0.24 -14.25 -11.46
N HIS A 48 1.05 -14.78 -12.40
CA HIS A 48 2.51 -14.99 -12.26
C HIS A 48 3.41 -13.76 -12.53
N MET A 49 3.41 -12.79 -11.62
CA MET A 49 4.25 -11.58 -11.70
C MET A 49 5.48 -11.62 -10.78
N GLU A 50 5.56 -12.62 -9.91
CA GLU A 50 6.50 -12.80 -8.81
C GLU A 50 6.69 -11.52 -7.98
N MET A 51 5.59 -10.83 -7.67
CA MET A 51 5.67 -9.54 -6.99
C MET A 51 6.20 -9.66 -5.55
N HIS A 52 7.06 -8.74 -5.14
CA HIS A 52 7.59 -8.65 -3.78
C HIS A 52 8.04 -7.21 -3.42
N PRO A 53 8.10 -6.85 -2.13
CA PRO A 53 8.72 -5.61 -1.69
C PRO A 53 10.17 -5.51 -2.19
N CYS A 54 10.61 -4.30 -2.56
CA CYS A 54 11.96 -4.13 -3.08
C CYS A 54 13.02 -4.28 -1.99
N TYR A 55 13.93 -5.24 -2.14
CA TYR A 55 15.02 -5.47 -1.16
C TYR A 55 16.22 -4.52 -1.32
N ARG A 56 16.32 -3.82 -2.45
CA ARG A 56 17.44 -2.90 -2.68
C ARG A 56 17.31 -1.68 -1.78
N LYS A 57 18.39 -1.30 -1.09
CA LYS A 57 18.44 -0.12 -0.19
C LYS A 57 17.85 1.16 -0.82
N LYS A 58 18.12 1.42 -2.10
CA LYS A 58 17.57 2.61 -2.81
C LYS A 58 16.04 2.62 -2.95
N TYR A 59 15.38 1.48 -2.78
CA TYR A 59 13.93 1.30 -2.87
C TYR A 59 13.29 0.94 -1.53
N GLN A 60 14.05 1.03 -0.42
CA GLN A 60 13.47 0.90 0.91
C GLN A 60 12.34 1.93 1.08
N PRO A 61 11.29 1.64 1.88
CA PRO A 61 10.26 2.61 2.20
C PRO A 61 10.87 3.96 2.61
N GLN A 62 10.50 5.00 1.86
CA GLN A 62 10.86 6.38 2.16
C GLN A 62 9.71 6.98 2.94
N ILE A 63 9.94 7.35 4.19
CA ILE A 63 8.89 7.83 5.11
C ILE A 63 9.35 9.19 5.61
N ASN A 64 8.65 10.24 5.19
CA ASN A 64 8.94 11.61 5.58
C ASN A 64 7.88 12.03 6.60
N LEU A 65 8.31 12.34 7.82
CA LEU A 65 7.42 12.81 8.89
C LEU A 65 6.99 14.26 8.63
N ALA A 66 5.81 14.62 9.13
CA ALA A 66 5.40 16.02 9.15
C ALA A 66 6.30 16.84 10.08
N ASP A 67 6.49 18.14 9.81
CA ASP A 67 7.43 18.99 10.55
C ASP A 67 7.09 19.12 12.05
N GLY A 68 5.82 18.87 12.42
CA GLY A 68 5.35 18.82 13.81
C GLY A 68 5.45 17.44 14.49
N GLY A 69 6.02 16.43 13.82
CA GLY A 69 6.18 15.07 14.34
C GLY A 69 4.88 14.27 14.47
N ARG A 70 3.73 14.85 14.13
CA ARG A 70 2.43 14.17 14.11
C ARG A 70 2.15 13.68 12.69
N GLY A 71 2.18 12.35 12.53
CA GLY A 71 1.87 11.73 11.25
C GLY A 71 2.99 11.80 10.22
N ILE A 72 2.64 11.46 8.97
CA ILE A 72 3.53 11.57 7.81
C ILE A 72 3.23 12.84 7.01
N ARG A 73 4.25 13.38 6.35
CA ARG A 73 4.11 14.32 5.22
C ARG A 73 3.93 13.56 3.90
N SER A 74 4.68 12.47 3.74
CA SER A 74 4.62 11.59 2.57
C SER A 74 5.25 10.24 2.89
N ALA A 75 4.88 9.20 2.14
CA ALA A 75 5.54 7.90 2.22
C ALA A 75 5.51 7.18 0.87
N PHE A 76 6.58 6.47 0.50
CA PHE A 76 6.71 5.81 -0.79
C PHE A 76 7.17 4.36 -0.62
N LEU A 77 6.33 3.42 -1.02
CA LEU A 77 6.62 2.00 -1.07
C LEU A 77 6.82 1.54 -2.52
N ARG A 78 7.73 0.58 -2.73
CA ARG A 78 8.11 0.10 -4.05
C ARG A 78 7.98 -1.41 -4.16
N VAL A 79 7.63 -1.88 -5.35
CA VAL A 79 7.47 -3.30 -5.70
C VAL A 79 8.44 -3.69 -6.82
N SER A 80 8.95 -4.91 -6.75
CA SER A 80 9.65 -5.60 -7.85
C SER A 80 8.85 -6.85 -8.23
N GLY A 81 9.07 -7.33 -9.44
CA GLY A 81 8.52 -8.59 -9.95
C GLY A 81 9.49 -9.20 -10.94
N PHE A 82 9.10 -10.27 -11.63
CA PHE A 82 10.03 -11.07 -12.45
C PHE A 82 10.77 -10.26 -13.54
N TYR A 83 10.15 -9.22 -14.12
CA TYR A 83 10.74 -8.41 -15.19
C TYR A 83 10.96 -6.93 -14.83
N PHE A 84 10.63 -6.50 -13.62
CA PHE A 84 10.74 -5.09 -13.24
C PHE A 84 11.22 -4.94 -11.80
N SER A 85 11.86 -3.79 -11.52
CA SER A 85 12.28 -3.47 -10.16
C SER A 85 11.99 -2.01 -9.83
N GLY A 86 11.52 -1.77 -8.60
CA GLY A 86 11.35 -0.41 -8.07
C GLY A 86 10.16 0.35 -8.65
N ARG A 87 9.12 -0.34 -9.13
CA ARG A 87 7.88 0.33 -9.52
C ARG A 87 7.12 0.81 -8.28
N GLU A 88 6.26 1.81 -8.46
CA GLU A 88 5.42 2.30 -7.37
C GLU A 88 4.48 1.19 -6.88
N ALA A 89 4.48 0.92 -5.58
CA ALA A 89 3.46 0.09 -4.95
C ALA A 89 2.33 0.98 -4.43
N ILE A 90 2.62 1.73 -3.39
CA ILE A 90 1.73 2.74 -2.80
C ILE A 90 2.56 3.99 -2.54
N SER A 91 2.04 5.16 -2.89
CA SER A 91 2.60 6.46 -2.54
C SER A 91 1.57 7.30 -1.80
N PHE A 92 2.00 7.93 -0.72
CA PHE A 92 1.29 8.97 0.00
C PHE A 92 2.01 10.28 -0.37
N ASN A 93 1.42 11.07 -1.26
CA ASN A 93 2.05 12.26 -1.81
C ASN A 93 1.75 13.48 -0.95
N GLU A 94 2.63 14.48 -0.96
CA GLU A 94 2.51 15.66 -0.09
C GLU A 94 1.25 16.51 -0.38
N ASP A 95 0.68 16.39 -1.59
CA ASP A 95 -0.58 17.00 -2.00
C ASP A 95 -1.83 16.23 -1.50
N GLY A 96 -1.64 15.16 -0.74
CA GLY A 96 -2.68 14.28 -0.22
C GLY A 96 -3.10 13.17 -1.18
N PHE A 97 -2.62 13.17 -2.43
CA PHE A 97 -2.96 12.11 -3.38
C PHE A 97 -2.31 10.78 -2.98
N ILE A 98 -3.08 9.68 -3.03
CA ILE A 98 -2.57 8.34 -2.80
C ILE A 98 -2.41 7.61 -4.15
N GLY A 99 -1.17 7.38 -4.56
CA GLY A 99 -0.86 6.55 -5.72
C GLY A 99 -0.96 5.06 -5.34
N ILE A 100 -1.63 4.27 -6.16
CA ILE A 100 -1.79 2.83 -5.96
C ILE A 100 -1.44 2.12 -7.26
N ALA A 101 -0.21 1.62 -7.35
CA ALA A 101 0.32 0.88 -8.49
C ALA A 101 -0.16 1.44 -9.84
N GLY A 102 0.03 2.73 -10.11
CA GLY A 102 -0.58 3.40 -11.29
C GLY A 102 -0.16 2.82 -12.65
N TRP A 103 0.90 2.02 -12.68
CA TRP A 103 1.41 1.31 -13.85
C TRP A 103 0.71 -0.03 -14.12
N ALA A 104 -0.02 -0.57 -13.15
CA ALA A 104 -0.59 -1.91 -13.20
C ALA A 104 -1.96 -1.91 -13.89
N ASP A 105 -2.23 -2.94 -14.69
CA ASP A 105 -3.57 -3.22 -15.23
C ASP A 105 -4.56 -3.64 -14.12
N ASP A 106 -5.80 -3.91 -14.52
CA ASP A 106 -6.90 -4.29 -13.62
C ASP A 106 -6.69 -5.66 -12.95
N THR A 107 -5.81 -6.49 -13.48
CA THR A 107 -5.44 -7.78 -12.88
C THR A 107 -4.39 -7.58 -11.80
N ASN A 108 -3.30 -6.90 -12.17
CA ASN A 108 -2.11 -6.76 -11.35
C ASN A 108 -2.25 -5.70 -10.25
N VAL A 109 -3.25 -4.80 -10.34
CA VAL A 109 -3.56 -3.86 -9.26
C VAL A 109 -4.22 -4.53 -8.04
N LYS A 110 -4.89 -5.67 -8.24
CA LYS A 110 -5.71 -6.33 -7.21
C LYS A 110 -4.98 -6.58 -5.87
N PRO A 111 -3.75 -7.14 -5.82
CA PRO A 111 -3.06 -7.34 -4.54
C PRO A 111 -2.77 -6.04 -3.79
N PHE A 112 -2.52 -4.93 -4.51
CA PHE A 112 -2.32 -3.62 -3.88
C PHE A 112 -3.61 -3.11 -3.23
N LEU A 113 -4.75 -3.26 -3.92
CA LEU A 113 -6.06 -2.85 -3.39
C LEU A 113 -6.47 -3.67 -2.17
N ARG A 114 -6.28 -4.99 -2.21
CA ARG A 114 -6.55 -5.88 -1.07
C ARG A 114 -5.65 -5.56 0.11
N ALA A 115 -4.35 -5.36 -0.13
CA ALA A 115 -3.39 -5.02 0.93
C ALA A 115 -3.74 -3.69 1.58
N PHE A 116 -4.03 -2.67 0.78
CA PHE A 116 -4.40 -1.35 1.27
C PHE A 116 -5.70 -1.41 2.09
N HIS A 117 -6.72 -2.14 1.63
CA HIS A 117 -7.96 -2.33 2.40
C HIS A 117 -7.73 -3.05 3.73
N LYS A 118 -6.96 -4.15 3.73
CA LYS A 118 -6.64 -4.88 4.97
C LYS A 118 -5.86 -4.01 5.93
N TRP A 119 -4.89 -3.25 5.42
CA TRP A 119 -4.15 -2.30 6.24
C TRP A 119 -5.06 -1.23 6.86
N VAL A 120 -5.96 -0.61 6.08
CA VAL A 120 -6.93 0.36 6.63
C VAL A 120 -7.85 -0.30 7.66
N CYS A 121 -8.49 -1.41 7.32
CA CYS A 121 -9.53 -2.00 8.16
C CYS A 121 -8.97 -2.76 9.37
N GLU A 122 -7.99 -3.64 9.17
CA GLU A 122 -7.49 -4.55 10.20
C GLU A 122 -6.42 -3.91 11.06
N TRP A 123 -5.52 -3.12 10.47
CA TRP A 123 -4.39 -2.53 11.19
C TRP A 123 -4.68 -1.13 11.73
N MET A 124 -5.16 -0.22 10.87
CA MET A 124 -5.37 1.18 11.28
C MET A 124 -6.61 1.36 12.15
N ILE A 125 -7.70 0.64 11.84
CA ILE A 125 -8.99 0.80 12.54
C ILE A 125 -9.24 -0.35 13.54
N GLY A 126 -8.57 -1.49 13.38
CA GLY A 126 -8.72 -2.64 14.29
C GLY A 126 -9.98 -3.46 14.07
N VAL A 127 -10.56 -3.46 12.87
CA VAL A 127 -11.72 -4.29 12.51
C VAL A 127 -11.23 -5.63 11.97
N THR A 128 -11.19 -6.65 12.81
CA THR A 128 -10.90 -8.03 12.36
C THR A 128 -12.17 -8.69 11.84
N TYR A 129 -12.17 -9.08 10.57
CA TYR A 129 -13.21 -9.95 10.03
C TYR A 129 -12.77 -11.41 10.29
N ARG A 130 -13.57 -12.16 11.07
CA ARG A 130 -13.44 -13.61 11.19
C ARG A 130 -14.13 -14.29 10.01
#